data_AF-A0A947S5W8-F1
#
_entry.id   AF-A0A947S5W8-F1
#
_cell.length_a   1.000
_cell.length_b   1.000
_cell.length_c   1.000
_cell.angle_alpha   90.00
_cell.angle_beta   90.00
_cell.angle_gamma   90.00
#
_symmetry.space_group_name_H-M   'P 1'
#
loop_
_entity.id
_entity.type
_entity.pdbx_description
1 polymer ?
#
loop_
_entity_poly.entity_id
_entity_poly.type
_entity_poly.pdbx_seq_one_letter_code
_entity_poly.pdbx_strand_id
1 'polypeptide(L)' 'AGKYKDIKGLCKVVTLDEVRANGYSLTPGRYVGVAPPPEKEYDFKERLAELNDELQRLNKQAQGLEKVVDKNVSKLLQE' A
#
# COMPACT_ATOMS: atom_id res chain seq x y z
N ALA A 1 20.77 32.89 -7.35
CA ALA A 1 20.69 31.70 -6.47
C ALA A 1 19.27 31.60 -5.89
N GLY A 2 18.74 30.38 -5.70
CA GLY A 2 17.44 30.17 -5.07
C GLY A 2 17.48 30.41 -3.55
N LYS A 3 16.38 30.89 -2.97
CA LYS A 3 16.22 31.02 -1.50
C LYS A 3 15.77 29.69 -0.92
N TYR A 4 16.31 29.33 0.24
CA TYR A 4 15.89 28.15 0.98
C TYR A 4 14.42 28.25 1.41
N LYS A 5 13.71 27.13 1.40
CA LYS A 5 12.35 26.98 1.90
C LYS A 5 12.13 25.55 2.38
N ASP A 6 11.43 25.40 3.50
CA ASP A 6 10.97 24.10 3.97
C ASP A 6 9.95 23.50 2.99
N ILE A 7 10.13 22.22 2.67
CA ILE A 7 9.26 21.44 1.78
C ILE A 7 8.87 20.15 2.50
N LYS A 8 7.56 19.98 2.75
CA LYS A 8 7.02 18.78 3.41
C LYS A 8 7.45 17.51 2.65
N GLY A 9 7.98 16.54 3.39
CA GLY A 9 8.51 15.30 2.83
C GLY A 9 9.88 15.42 2.15
N LEU A 10 10.52 16.60 2.15
CA LEU A 10 11.82 16.80 1.49
C LEU A 10 12.86 17.47 2.40
N CYS A 11 12.59 18.69 2.90
CA CYS A 11 13.54 19.43 3.73
C CYS A 11 12.85 20.33 4.75
N LYS A 12 13.46 20.47 5.94
CA LYS A 12 13.00 21.37 6.99
C LYS A 12 14.17 21.85 7.83
N VAL A 13 14.22 23.14 8.17
CA VAL A 13 15.10 23.66 9.22
C VAL A 13 14.46 23.40 10.59
N VAL A 14 15.22 22.79 11.50
CA VAL A 14 14.80 22.50 12.88
C VAL A 14 15.81 23.03 13.87
N THR A 15 15.34 23.35 15.08
CA THR A 15 16.21 23.85 16.15
C THR A 15 16.92 22.70 16.86
N LEU A 16 18.03 22.99 17.55
CA LEU A 16 18.71 21.98 18.37
C LEU A 16 17.83 21.50 19.54
N ASP A 17 16.94 22.36 20.06
CA ASP A 17 16.01 21.97 21.12
C ASP A 17 14.96 20.95 20.63
N GLU A 18 14.47 21.10 19.38
CA GLU A 18 13.61 20.12 18.73
C GLU A 18 14.34 18.78 18.55
N VAL A 19 15.63 18.80 18.18
CA VAL A 19 16.45 17.58 18.08
C VAL A 19 16.67 16.92 19.45
N ARG A 20 16.92 17.70 20.50
CA ARG A 20 17.06 17.21 21.88
C ARG A 20 15.77 16.56 22.37
N ALA A 21 14.63 17.23 22.19
CA ALA A 21 13.32 16.70 22.57
C ALA A 21 12.99 15.39 21.84
N ASN A 22 13.53 15.21 20.63
CA ASN A 22 13.40 14.00 19.84
C ASN A 22 14.48 12.94 20.12
N GLY A 23 15.23 13.06 21.21
CA GLY A 23 16.24 12.10 21.64
C GLY A 23 17.46 12.05 20.72
N TYR A 24 17.82 13.18 20.11
CA TYR A 24 18.92 13.30 19.14
C TYR A 24 18.79 12.45 17.87
N SER A 25 17.60 11.85 17.64
CA SER A 25 17.31 11.11 16.43
C SER A 25 17.30 12.04 15.22
N LEU A 26 18.17 11.83 14.24
CA LEU A 26 18.23 12.63 13.00
C LEU A 26 17.46 12.01 11.84
N THR A 27 16.63 10.99 12.08
CA THR A 27 15.77 10.39 11.06
C THR A 27 14.86 11.44 10.42
N PRO A 28 14.99 11.72 9.11
CA PRO A 28 14.29 12.83 8.47
C PRO A 28 12.78 12.81 8.70
N GLY A 29 12.13 11.63 8.65
CA GLY A 29 10.68 11.49 8.81
C GLY A 29 10.12 12.09 10.12
N ARG A 30 10.96 12.28 11.14
CA ARG A 30 10.59 12.93 12.40
C ARG A 30 10.43 14.45 12.29
N TYR A 31 11.00 15.06 11.26
CA TYR A 31 11.07 16.51 11.08
C TYR A 31 10.40 16.99 9.80
N VAL A 32 10.63 16.33 8.66
CA VAL A 32 10.14 16.80 7.35
C VAL A 32 8.64 16.53 7.11
N GLY A 33 8.00 15.70 7.93
CA GLY A 33 6.61 15.30 7.72
C GLY A 33 6.42 14.53 6.41
N VAL A 34 5.17 14.41 5.96
CA VAL A 34 4.81 13.69 4.74
C VAL A 34 4.42 14.69 3.67
N ALA A 35 4.93 14.52 2.44
CA ALA A 35 4.49 15.29 1.30
C ALA A 35 2.97 15.08 1.12
N PRO A 36 2.18 16.14 0.82
CA PRO A 36 0.78 15.94 0.51
C PRO A 36 0.68 14.94 -0.66
N PRO A 37 -0.31 14.03 -0.64
CA PRO A 37 -0.53 13.14 -1.76
C PRO A 37 -0.68 13.98 -3.04
N PRO A 38 -0.16 13.50 -4.18
CA PRO A 38 -0.36 14.20 -5.45
C PRO A 38 -1.86 14.43 -5.67
N GLU A 39 -2.24 15.56 -6.26
CA GLU A 39 -3.64 15.94 -6.54
C GLU A 39 -4.39 14.98 -7.46
N LYS A 40 -3.77 13.87 -7.89
CA LYS A 40 -4.52 12.77 -8.49
C LYS A 40 -5.45 12.22 -7.42
N GLU A 41 -6.74 12.55 -7.56
CA GLU A 41 -7.85 11.81 -6.97
C GLU A 41 -7.69 10.34 -7.36
N TYR A 42 -6.99 9.62 -6.51
CA TYR A 42 -7.05 8.18 -6.49
C TYR A 42 -8.45 7.86 -5.97
N ASP A 43 -9.38 7.52 -6.87
CA ASP A 43 -10.68 7.00 -6.44
C ASP A 43 -10.46 5.61 -5.86
N PHE A 44 -10.14 5.61 -4.56
CA PHE A 44 -9.93 4.40 -3.77
C PHE A 44 -11.12 3.46 -3.89
N LYS A 45 -12.35 3.97 -4.00
CA LYS A 45 -13.55 3.14 -4.07
C LYS A 45 -13.67 2.47 -5.43
N GLU A 46 -13.43 3.19 -6.52
CA GLU A 46 -13.41 2.63 -7.87
C GLU A 46 -12.34 1.55 -7.97
N ARG A 47 -11.11 1.85 -7.54
CA ARG A 47 -10.02 0.88 -7.61
C ARG A 47 -10.25 -0.35 -6.73
N LEU A 48 -10.85 -0.16 -5.55
CA LEU A 48 -11.21 -1.28 -4.68
C LEU A 48 -12.32 -2.14 -5.29
N ALA A 49 -13.31 -1.53 -5.94
CA ALA A 49 -14.38 -2.24 -6.63
C ALA A 49 -13.82 -3.10 -7.78
N GLU A 50 -12.96 -2.53 -8.63
CA GLU A 50 -12.26 -3.27 -9.70
C GLU A 50 -11.51 -4.49 -9.16
N LEU A 51 -10.71 -4.31 -8.11
CA LEU A 51 -9.91 -5.39 -7.51
C LEU A 51 -10.80 -6.46 -6.88
N ASN A 52 -11.91 -6.07 -6.25
CA ASN A 52 -12.86 -7.00 -5.67
C ASN A 52 -13.56 -7.83 -6.76
N ASP A 53 -13.95 -7.23 -7.87
CA ASP A 53 -14.57 -7.95 -8.99
C ASP A 53 -13.59 -8.94 -9.63
N GLU A 54 -12.33 -8.56 -9.77
CA GLU A 54 -11.27 -9.48 -10.23
C GLU A 54 -11.08 -10.65 -9.26
N LEU A 55 -11.04 -10.37 -7.95
CA LEU A 55 -10.93 -11.40 -6.91
C LEU A 55 -12.12 -12.38 -6.96
N GLN A 56 -13.34 -11.88 -7.11
CA GLN A 56 -14.55 -12.71 -7.23
C GLN A 56 -14.50 -13.61 -8.47
N ARG A 57 -14.00 -13.10 -9.60
CA ARG A 57 -13.80 -13.88 -10.83
C ARG A 57 -12.79 -15.01 -10.60
N LEU A 58 -11.65 -14.72 -9.98
CA LEU A 58 -10.62 -15.70 -9.68
C LEU A 58 -11.14 -16.79 -8.72
N ASN A 59 -11.90 -16.41 -7.70
CA ASN A 59 -12.51 -17.35 -6.75
C ASN A 59 -13.47 -18.33 -7.44
N LYS A 60 -14.31 -17.84 -8.37
CA LYS A 60 -15.21 -18.70 -9.16
C LYS A 60 -14.43 -19.69 -10.03
N GLN A 61 -13.34 -19.24 -10.64
CA GLN A 61 -12.46 -20.11 -11.43
C GLN A 61 -11.79 -21.18 -10.55
N ALA A 62 -11.28 -20.78 -9.38
CA ALA A 62 -10.66 -21.70 -8.42
C ALA A 62 -11.63 -22.79 -7.96
N GLN A 63 -12.86 -22.43 -7.56
CA GLN A 63 -13.91 -23.39 -7.19
C GLN A 63 -14.28 -24.34 -8.34
N GLY A 64 -14.27 -23.83 -9.58
CA GLY A 64 -14.49 -24.67 -10.76
C GLY A 64 -13.40 -25.73 -10.92
N LEU A 65 -12.14 -25.33 -10.76
CA LEU A 65 -10.98 -26.23 -10.83
C LEU A 65 -10.97 -27.23 -9.67
N GLU A 66 -11.28 -26.79 -8.45
CA GLU A 66 -11.41 -27.64 -7.26
C GLU A 66 -12.38 -28.80 -7.51
N LYS A 67 -13.58 -28.50 -8.01
CA LYS A 67 -14.58 -29.54 -8.36
C LYS A 67 -14.08 -30.53 -9.40
N VAL A 68 -13.30 -30.07 -10.38
CA VAL A 68 -12.72 -30.95 -11.41
C VAL A 68 -11.68 -31.87 -10.79
N VAL A 69 -10.82 -31.34 -9.93
CA VAL A 69 -9.82 -32.14 -9.20
C VAL A 69 -10.50 -33.17 -8.32
N ASP A 70 -11.48 -32.78 -7.51
CA ASP A 70 -12.22 -33.68 -6.61
C ASP A 70 -12.90 -34.83 -7.37
N LYS A 71 -13.53 -34.52 -8.51
CA LYS A 71 -14.16 -35.52 -9.37
C LYS A 71 -13.13 -36.51 -9.92
N ASN A 72 -11.95 -36.03 -10.32
CA ASN A 72 -10.90 -36.88 -10.89
C ASN A 72 -10.26 -37.76 -9.82
N VAL A 73 -9.98 -37.20 -8.63
CA VAL A 73 -9.45 -37.97 -7.49
C VAL A 73 -10.44 -39.04 -7.05
N SER A 74 -11.73 -38.71 -6.94
CA SER A 74 -12.77 -39.67 -6.55
C SER A 74 -12.87 -40.84 -7.51
N LYS A 75 -12.72 -40.61 -8.82
CA LYS A 75 -12.70 -41.69 -9.83
C LYS A 75 -11.48 -42.60 -9.65
N LEU A 76 -10.30 -42.02 -9.47
CA LEU A 76 -9.06 -42.78 -9.28
C LEU A 76 -9.08 -43.65 -8.01
N LEU A 77 -9.80 -43.24 -6.97
CA LEU A 77 -9.92 -44.00 -5.73
C LEU A 77 -10.98 -45.13 -5.79
N GLN A 78 -11.82 -45.16 -6.84
CA GLN A 78 -12.87 -46.17 -7.04
C GLN A 78 -12.45 -47.28 -8.01
N GLU A 79 -11.29 -47.15 -8.65
CA GLU A 79 -10.61 -48.18 -9.46
C GLU A 79 -9.65 -49.02 -8.58
#